data_AF-A0A0W8BJL0-F1
#
_entry.id   AF-A0A0W8BJL0-F1
#
_cell.length_a   1.000
_cell.length_b   1.000
_cell.length_c   1.000
_cell.angle_alpha   90.00
_cell.angle_beta   90.00
_cell.angle_gamma   90.00
#
_symmetry.space_group_name_H-M   'P 1'
#
loop_
_entity.id
_entity.type
_entity.pdbx_description
1 polymer ?
#
loop_
_entity_poly.entity_id
_entity_poly.type
_entity_poly.pdbx_seq_one_letter_code
_entity_poly.pdbx_strand_id
1 'polypeptide(L)'
;MRYLRAKGIRKALRQFHFLCGIKPPYKVLLDGNFIAMCLQMKVDVHERVPKYLQVKPHECEFYVPRAALDELKTLGEATKEAYDLAKSFKVAGVYGQSEDEKQETVDVSKYIQSIIGEKNERKFVVCTQEVELRKALRLVPGVPLIYLNRSVLVFEEISRATLAIVRQEEKASMAKLDVNEKRKLEQMQEGESEESREEHQRLKKKRAKGPNPLSVKKSAKKKVRSKKKKN
;
A
#
# COMPACT_ATOMS: atom_id res chain seq x y z
N MET A 1 16.20 1.76 -1.84
CA MET A 1 14.94 2.29 -2.41
C MET A 1 13.82 1.25 -2.57
N ARG A 2 14.00 0.12 -3.29
CA ARG A 2 12.95 -0.92 -3.45
C ARG A 2 12.65 -1.70 -2.15
N TYR A 3 13.68 -2.11 -1.41
CA TYR A 3 13.54 -2.83 -0.14
C TYR A 3 12.78 -2.03 0.93
N LEU A 4 13.10 -0.73 1.08
CA LEU A 4 12.43 0.14 2.05
C LEU A 4 10.94 0.29 1.77
N ARG A 5 10.53 0.39 0.49
CA ARG A 5 9.12 0.39 0.10
C ARG A 5 8.41 -0.90 0.44
N ALA A 6 9.03 -2.06 0.14
CA ALA A 6 8.46 -3.35 0.52
C ALA A 6 8.32 -3.50 2.05
N LYS A 7 9.31 -3.05 2.83
CA LYS A 7 9.22 -3.01 4.30
C LYS A 7 8.07 -2.12 4.76
N GLY A 8 7.91 -0.94 4.17
CA GLY A 8 6.81 -0.01 4.46
C GLY A 8 5.44 -0.62 4.19
N ILE A 9 5.24 -1.21 3.01
CA ILE A 9 3.99 -1.87 2.64
C ILE A 9 3.68 -3.04 3.60
N ARG A 10 4.69 -3.84 3.97
CA ARG A 10 4.49 -4.95 4.93
C ARG A 10 4.06 -4.45 6.30
N LYS A 11 4.60 -3.31 6.74
CA LYS A 11 4.16 -2.65 7.98
C LYS A 11 2.71 -2.19 7.87
N ALA A 12 2.36 -1.52 6.77
CA ALA A 12 1.01 -1.02 6.53
C ALA A 12 -0.03 -2.16 6.44
N LEU A 13 0.26 -3.24 5.70
CA LEU A 13 -0.62 -4.41 5.60
C LEU A 13 -0.81 -5.10 6.96
N ARG A 14 0.25 -5.22 7.77
CA ARG A 14 0.12 -5.74 9.14
C ARG A 14 -0.76 -4.86 10.02
N GLN A 15 -0.67 -3.55 9.87
CA GLN A 15 -1.57 -2.62 10.58
C GLN A 15 -3.02 -2.82 10.13
N PHE A 16 -3.31 -2.86 8.82
CA PHE A 16 -4.66 -3.14 8.34
C PHE A 16 -5.19 -4.52 8.76
N HIS A 17 -4.30 -5.51 8.87
CA HIS A 17 -4.64 -6.82 9.41
C HIS A 17 -5.05 -6.75 10.88
N PHE A 18 -4.22 -6.13 11.71
CA PHE A 18 -4.46 -6.03 13.15
C PHE A 18 -5.66 -5.14 13.49
N LEU A 19 -5.78 -4.01 12.80
CA LEU A 19 -6.76 -2.96 13.10
C LEU A 19 -8.12 -3.20 12.45
N CYS A 20 -8.14 -3.73 11.22
CA CYS A 20 -9.37 -3.84 10.43
C CYS A 20 -9.68 -5.31 10.05
N GLY A 21 -8.85 -6.26 10.49
CA GLY A 21 -9.02 -7.67 10.17
C GLY A 21 -8.88 -7.99 8.68
N ILE A 22 -8.22 -7.13 7.89
CA ILE A 22 -8.00 -7.32 6.45
C ILE A 22 -6.84 -8.29 6.27
N LYS A 23 -7.12 -9.47 5.74
CA LYS A 23 -6.15 -10.55 5.56
C LYS A 23 -6.28 -11.19 4.19
N PRO A 24 -5.24 -11.90 3.71
CA PRO A 24 -5.36 -12.76 2.55
C PRO A 24 -6.47 -13.82 2.73
N PRO A 25 -7.24 -14.17 1.69
CA PRO A 25 -7.18 -13.64 0.33
C PRO A 25 -7.71 -12.20 0.26
N TYR A 26 -6.93 -11.29 -0.33
CA TYR A 26 -7.30 -9.88 -0.44
C TYR A 26 -8.34 -9.70 -1.54
N LYS A 27 -9.45 -9.05 -1.19
CA LYS A 27 -10.48 -8.65 -2.17
C LYS A 27 -10.11 -7.27 -2.70
N VAL A 28 -9.62 -7.22 -3.93
CA VAL A 28 -9.16 -5.98 -4.56
C VAL A 28 -10.25 -5.45 -5.48
N LEU A 29 -10.82 -4.30 -5.15
CA LEU A 29 -11.78 -3.59 -5.99
C LEU A 29 -11.02 -2.69 -6.97
N LEU A 30 -11.16 -2.95 -8.26
CA LEU A 30 -10.49 -2.25 -9.35
C LEU A 30 -11.47 -1.28 -10.02
N ASP A 31 -11.07 -0.02 -10.07
CA ASP A 31 -11.75 1.03 -10.82
C ASP A 31 -11.44 0.94 -12.34
N GLY A 32 -12.38 1.34 -13.20
CA GLY A 32 -12.21 1.28 -14.66
C GLY A 32 -11.03 2.13 -15.13
N ASN A 33 -10.91 3.34 -14.58
CA ASN A 33 -9.79 4.26 -14.84
C ASN A 33 -8.44 3.67 -14.39
N PHE A 34 -8.43 2.89 -13.31
CA PHE A 34 -7.22 2.21 -12.85
C PHE A 34 -6.78 1.12 -13.83
N ILE A 35 -7.71 0.32 -14.34
CA ILE A 35 -7.43 -0.73 -15.32
C ILE A 35 -6.90 -0.10 -16.63
N ALA A 36 -7.57 0.93 -17.13
CA ALA A 36 -7.15 1.65 -18.33
C ALA A 36 -5.71 2.21 -18.19
N MET A 37 -5.40 2.84 -17.05
CA MET A 37 -4.05 3.38 -16.84
C MET A 37 -2.99 2.29 -16.65
N CYS A 38 -3.34 1.14 -16.06
CA CYS A 38 -2.45 -0.02 -15.99
C CYS A 38 -2.08 -0.53 -17.38
N LEU A 39 -3.06 -0.64 -18.29
CA LEU A 39 -2.81 -1.05 -19.69
C LEU A 39 -1.95 -0.05 -20.43
N GLN A 40 -2.28 1.25 -20.33
CA GLN A 40 -1.49 2.32 -20.96
C GLN A 40 -0.02 2.28 -20.51
N MET A 41 0.23 1.99 -19.23
CA MET A 41 1.57 1.95 -18.65
C MET A 41 2.22 0.55 -18.72
N LYS A 42 1.59 -0.41 -19.41
CA LYS A 42 2.03 -1.80 -19.58
C LYS A 42 2.29 -2.53 -18.25
N VAL A 43 1.40 -2.31 -17.29
CA VAL A 43 1.43 -2.94 -15.97
C VAL A 43 0.37 -4.03 -15.91
N ASP A 44 0.80 -5.29 -15.85
CA ASP A 44 -0.11 -6.42 -15.65
C ASP A 44 -0.66 -6.41 -14.22
N VAL A 45 -1.98 -6.30 -14.09
CA VAL A 45 -2.70 -6.26 -12.81
C VAL A 45 -2.56 -7.60 -12.06
N HIS A 46 -2.68 -8.73 -12.75
CA HIS A 46 -2.62 -10.07 -12.15
C HIS A 46 -1.26 -10.39 -11.54
N GLU A 47 -0.19 -9.90 -12.17
CA GLU A 47 1.16 -10.10 -11.67
C GLU A 47 1.56 -9.01 -10.66
N ARG A 48 1.25 -7.75 -10.97
CA ARG A 48 1.80 -6.60 -10.23
C ARG A 48 1.12 -6.40 -8.89
N VAL A 49 -0.20 -6.48 -8.82
CA VAL A 49 -0.93 -6.22 -7.58
C VAL A 49 -0.60 -7.24 -6.49
N PRO A 50 -0.61 -8.57 -6.74
CA PRO A 50 -0.26 -9.55 -5.71
C PRO A 50 1.19 -9.42 -5.25
N LYS A 51 2.13 -9.20 -6.19
CA LYS A 51 3.54 -8.92 -5.85
C LYS A 51 3.69 -7.67 -4.98
N TYR A 52 2.87 -6.65 -5.22
CA TYR A 52 2.89 -5.43 -4.44
C TYR A 52 2.31 -5.63 -3.03
N LEU A 53 1.22 -6.41 -2.93
CA LEU A 53 0.62 -6.86 -1.67
C LEU A 53 1.43 -7.95 -0.95
N GLN A 54 2.54 -8.41 -1.54
CA GLN A 54 3.46 -9.41 -0.98
C GLN A 54 2.81 -10.77 -0.73
N VAL A 55 1.88 -11.14 -1.59
CA VAL A 55 1.15 -12.41 -1.56
C VAL A 55 1.26 -13.14 -2.88
N LYS A 56 0.87 -14.42 -2.88
CA LYS A 56 0.79 -15.21 -4.11
C LYS A 56 -0.43 -14.78 -4.94
N PRO A 57 -0.43 -14.98 -6.27
CA PRO A 57 -1.55 -14.57 -7.13
C PRO A 57 -2.92 -15.15 -6.72
N HIS A 58 -2.97 -16.38 -6.21
CA HIS A 58 -4.22 -17.02 -5.75
C HIS A 58 -4.76 -16.47 -4.43
N GLU A 59 -3.96 -15.67 -3.72
CA GLU A 59 -4.37 -14.99 -2.48
C GLU A 59 -4.89 -13.56 -2.76
N CYS A 60 -5.15 -13.23 -4.03
CA CYS A 60 -5.79 -12.00 -4.46
C CYS A 60 -7.01 -12.33 -5.32
N GLU A 61 -8.16 -11.80 -4.93
CA GLU A 61 -9.38 -11.85 -5.71
C GLU A 61 -9.69 -10.46 -6.25
N PHE A 62 -9.78 -10.35 -7.57
CA PHE A 62 -10.06 -9.08 -8.24
C PHE A 62 -11.56 -8.93 -8.49
N TYR A 63 -12.06 -7.74 -8.16
CA TYR A 63 -13.44 -7.34 -8.32
C TYR A 63 -13.51 -6.05 -9.12
N VAL A 64 -14.48 -5.94 -10.03
CA VAL A 64 -14.77 -4.71 -10.78
C VAL A 64 -16.22 -4.29 -10.51
N PRO A 65 -16.49 -3.02 -10.17
CA PRO A 65 -17.86 -2.52 -10.03
C PRO A 65 -18.65 -2.68 -11.33
N ARG A 66 -19.92 -3.08 -11.24
CA ARG A 66 -20.80 -3.17 -12.42
C ARG A 66 -20.89 -1.85 -13.20
N ALA A 67 -21.03 -0.73 -12.49
CA ALA A 67 -21.05 0.60 -13.10
C ALA A 67 -19.78 0.91 -13.91
N ALA A 68 -18.60 0.46 -13.45
CA ALA A 68 -17.35 0.66 -14.17
C ALA A 68 -17.28 -0.20 -15.45
N LEU A 69 -17.86 -1.41 -15.45
CA LEU A 69 -17.96 -2.22 -16.67
C LEU A 69 -18.87 -1.58 -17.70
N ASP A 70 -20.00 -1.02 -17.26
CA ASP A 70 -20.94 -0.33 -18.14
C ASP A 70 -20.32 0.95 -18.72
N GLU A 71 -19.61 1.74 -17.91
CA GLU A 71 -18.87 2.92 -18.37
C GLU A 71 -17.80 2.57 -19.41
N LEU A 72 -16.97 1.56 -19.15
CA LEU A 72 -15.94 1.11 -20.09
C LEU A 72 -16.53 0.60 -21.40
N LYS A 73 -17.74 0.02 -21.36
CA LYS A 73 -18.48 -0.42 -22.54
C LYS A 73 -19.01 0.77 -23.34
N THR A 74 -19.47 1.84 -22.68
CA THR A 74 -19.96 3.06 -23.32
C THR A 74 -18.84 3.89 -23.95
N LEU A 75 -17.65 3.93 -23.36
CA LEU A 75 -16.49 4.64 -23.92
C LEU A 75 -15.96 4.03 -25.23
N GLY A 76 -16.36 2.80 -25.57
CA GLY A 76 -16.15 2.22 -26.91
C GLY A 76 -14.71 1.78 -27.20
N GLU A 77 -14.23 2.07 -28.41
CA GLU A 77 -13.00 1.49 -28.96
C GLU A 77 -11.73 1.85 -28.18
N ALA A 78 -11.65 3.06 -27.60
CA ALA A 78 -10.48 3.51 -26.87
C ALA A 78 -10.22 2.70 -25.58
N THR A 79 -11.26 2.12 -24.98
CA THR A 79 -11.20 1.35 -23.72
C THR A 79 -11.50 -0.12 -23.92
N LYS A 80 -11.55 -0.61 -25.16
CA LYS A 80 -11.91 -2.00 -25.47
C LYS A 80 -11.01 -3.02 -24.76
N GLU A 81 -9.70 -2.80 -24.79
CA GLU A 81 -8.74 -3.65 -24.08
C GLU A 81 -8.96 -3.64 -22.56
N ALA A 82 -9.30 -2.46 -22.01
CA ALA A 82 -9.62 -2.32 -20.59
C ALA A 82 -10.91 -3.06 -20.22
N TYR A 83 -11.92 -3.00 -21.09
CA TYR A 83 -13.17 -3.73 -20.93
C TYR A 83 -12.96 -5.26 -20.98
N ASP A 84 -12.18 -5.75 -21.94
CA ASP A 84 -11.90 -7.18 -22.07
C ASP A 84 -11.15 -7.73 -20.85
N LEU A 85 -10.17 -6.98 -20.33
CA LEU A 85 -9.49 -7.31 -19.09
C LEU A 85 -10.45 -7.23 -17.90
N ALA A 86 -11.27 -6.18 -17.81
CA ALA A 86 -12.21 -5.98 -16.70
C ALA A 86 -13.25 -7.12 -16.62
N LYS A 87 -13.70 -7.63 -17.78
CA LYS A 87 -14.65 -8.74 -17.90
C LYS A 87 -14.11 -10.07 -17.36
N SER A 88 -12.79 -10.23 -17.30
CA SER A 88 -12.15 -11.43 -16.74
C SER A 88 -12.21 -11.51 -15.21
N PHE A 89 -12.49 -10.38 -14.54
CA PHE A 89 -12.57 -10.28 -13.08
C PHE A 89 -14.00 -10.52 -12.57
N LYS A 90 -14.14 -10.72 -11.26
CA LYS A 90 -15.46 -10.89 -10.62
C LYS A 90 -16.20 -9.56 -10.60
N VAL A 91 -17.51 -9.56 -10.80
CA VAL A 91 -18.31 -8.33 -10.71
C VAL A 91 -18.67 -8.05 -9.25
N ALA A 92 -18.50 -6.80 -8.81
CA ALA A 92 -18.95 -6.31 -7.51
C ALA A 92 -20.26 -5.52 -7.64
N GLY A 93 -21.29 -6.01 -6.94
CA GLY A 93 -22.56 -5.31 -6.73
C GLY A 93 -22.67 -4.71 -5.32
N VAL A 94 -23.61 -3.77 -5.18
CA VAL A 94 -24.05 -3.20 -3.89
C VAL A 94 -24.76 -4.28 -3.07
N TYR A 95 -24.61 -4.22 -1.75
CA TYR A 95 -25.26 -5.17 -0.84
C TYR A 95 -26.78 -4.95 -0.83
N GLY A 96 -27.57 -6.01 -1.04
CA GLY A 96 -29.03 -5.95 -0.93
C GLY A 96 -29.79 -5.49 -2.19
N GLN A 97 -29.11 -5.16 -3.28
CA GLN A 97 -29.75 -4.96 -4.59
C GLN A 97 -29.71 -6.28 -5.38
N SER A 98 -30.87 -6.71 -5.87
CA SER A 98 -30.96 -7.79 -6.86
C SER A 98 -30.29 -7.35 -8.16
N GLU A 99 -29.81 -8.30 -8.97
CA GLU A 99 -29.14 -8.02 -10.25
C GLU A 99 -30.01 -7.24 -11.26
N ASP A 100 -31.31 -7.07 -10.97
CA ASP A 100 -32.35 -6.51 -11.83
C ASP A 100 -32.69 -5.03 -11.56
N GLU A 101 -32.30 -4.46 -10.43
CA GLU A 101 -32.46 -3.01 -10.20
C GLU A 101 -31.33 -2.25 -10.88
N LYS A 102 -31.51 -1.98 -12.18
CA LYS A 102 -30.71 -1.00 -12.92
C LYS A 102 -30.92 0.38 -12.29
N GLN A 103 -30.11 0.73 -11.30
CA GLN A 103 -29.99 2.11 -10.87
C GLN A 103 -29.43 2.94 -12.03
N GLU A 104 -30.24 3.91 -12.50
CA GLU A 104 -29.88 4.88 -13.51
C GLU A 104 -28.53 5.52 -13.20
N THR A 105 -27.60 5.41 -14.15
CA THR A 105 -26.30 6.09 -14.25
C THR A 105 -25.80 6.71 -12.93
N VAL A 106 -25.53 5.86 -11.95
CA VAL A 106 -24.84 6.31 -10.74
C VAL A 106 -23.39 6.49 -11.15
N ASP A 107 -22.91 7.72 -11.02
CA ASP A 107 -21.49 8.07 -11.02
C ASP A 107 -20.67 6.94 -10.37
N VAL A 108 -19.69 6.40 -11.11
CA VAL A 108 -18.91 5.20 -10.72
C VAL A 108 -18.29 5.40 -9.34
N SER A 109 -17.87 6.62 -9.04
CA SER A 109 -17.27 7.01 -7.76
C SER A 109 -18.27 6.84 -6.60
N LYS A 110 -19.52 7.24 -6.79
CA LYS A 110 -20.59 7.05 -5.79
C LYS A 110 -20.97 5.59 -5.64
N TYR A 111 -20.99 4.85 -6.75
CA TYR A 111 -21.25 3.41 -6.74
C TYR A 111 -20.16 2.63 -6.00
N ILE A 112 -18.89 3.01 -6.14
CA ILE A 112 -17.79 2.41 -5.36
C ILE A 112 -17.95 2.74 -3.87
N GLN A 113 -18.34 3.97 -3.52
CA GLN A 113 -18.61 4.35 -2.13
C GLN A 113 -19.74 3.52 -1.52
N SER A 114 -20.82 3.24 -2.27
CA SER A 114 -21.93 2.40 -1.77
C SER A 114 -21.54 0.93 -1.61
N ILE A 115 -20.66 0.38 -2.46
CA ILE A 115 -20.12 -0.99 -2.28
C ILE A 115 -19.32 -1.12 -0.98
N ILE A 116 -18.53 -0.10 -0.64
CA ILE A 116 -17.64 -0.11 0.53
C ILE A 116 -18.44 0.18 1.81
N GLY A 117 -19.40 1.10 1.74
CA GLY A 117 -20.19 1.56 2.88
C GLY A 117 -19.36 2.37 3.89
N GLU A 118 -19.89 2.50 5.10
CA GLU A 118 -19.30 3.38 6.13
C GLU A 118 -18.10 2.78 6.87
N LYS A 119 -17.95 1.45 6.88
CA LYS A 119 -16.90 0.76 7.67
C LYS A 119 -16.14 -0.32 6.91
N ASN A 120 -16.31 -0.43 5.59
CA ASN A 120 -15.66 -1.45 4.76
C ASN A 120 -15.81 -2.87 5.32
N GLU A 121 -17.04 -3.28 5.63
CA GLU A 121 -17.32 -4.59 6.27
C GLU A 121 -16.85 -5.78 5.43
N ARG A 122 -16.89 -5.61 4.10
CA ARG A 122 -16.46 -6.63 3.12
C ARG A 122 -14.94 -6.69 2.96
N LYS A 123 -14.19 -5.76 3.56
CA LYS A 123 -12.72 -5.70 3.63
C LYS A 123 -12.05 -5.57 2.27
N PHE A 124 -12.58 -4.68 1.43
CA PHE A 124 -12.00 -4.39 0.12
C PHE A 124 -10.72 -3.55 0.24
N VAL A 125 -9.74 -3.87 -0.59
CA VAL A 125 -8.62 -3.01 -0.96
C VAL A 125 -9.01 -2.31 -2.25
N VAL A 126 -8.98 -0.98 -2.28
CA VAL A 126 -9.50 -0.22 -3.44
C VAL A 126 -8.35 0.32 -4.28
N CYS A 127 -8.41 0.04 -5.57
CA CYS A 127 -7.46 0.50 -6.58
C CYS A 127 -8.15 1.51 -7.49
N THR A 128 -7.84 2.80 -7.33
CA THR A 128 -8.44 3.88 -8.14
C THR A 128 -7.39 4.96 -8.46
N GLN A 129 -7.55 5.63 -9.60
CA GLN A 129 -6.74 6.81 -9.96
C GLN A 129 -7.41 8.11 -9.57
N GLU A 130 -8.72 8.10 -9.42
CA GLU A 130 -9.52 9.29 -9.21
C GLU A 130 -9.18 9.92 -7.86
N VAL A 131 -8.88 11.22 -7.87
CA VAL A 131 -8.41 11.92 -6.68
C VAL A 131 -9.55 12.18 -5.71
N GLU A 132 -10.75 12.46 -6.22
CA GLU A 132 -11.93 12.79 -5.42
C GLU A 132 -12.47 11.56 -4.70
N LEU A 133 -12.65 10.44 -5.41
CA LEU A 133 -12.96 9.15 -4.80
C LEU A 133 -11.97 8.78 -3.68
N ARG A 134 -10.66 8.94 -3.89
CA ARG A 134 -9.67 8.68 -2.83
C ARG A 134 -9.85 9.59 -1.63
N LYS A 135 -10.17 10.88 -1.82
CA LYS A 135 -10.46 11.80 -0.70
C LYS A 135 -11.69 11.33 0.09
N ALA A 136 -12.76 10.92 -0.60
CA ALA A 136 -13.96 10.39 0.04
C ALA A 136 -13.66 9.11 0.82
N LEU A 137 -12.94 8.15 0.22
CA LEU A 137 -12.60 6.87 0.86
C LEU A 137 -11.63 7.00 2.03
N ARG A 138 -10.83 8.08 2.11
CA ARG A 138 -10.02 8.38 3.31
C ARG A 138 -10.87 8.76 4.53
N LEU A 139 -12.09 9.25 4.32
CA LEU A 139 -13.02 9.51 5.42
C LEU A 139 -13.61 8.22 5.98
N VAL A 140 -13.68 7.17 5.15
CA VAL A 140 -14.11 5.85 5.56
C VAL A 140 -12.96 5.14 6.31
N PRO A 141 -13.19 4.66 7.53
CA PRO A 141 -12.21 3.87 8.27
C PRO A 141 -12.01 2.49 7.61
N GLY A 142 -10.77 1.99 7.67
CA GLY A 142 -10.44 0.63 7.25
C GLY A 142 -10.41 0.39 5.74
N VAL A 143 -10.20 1.43 4.93
CA VAL A 143 -10.05 1.29 3.46
C VAL A 143 -8.60 1.46 3.04
N PRO A 144 -7.90 0.37 2.65
CA PRO A 144 -6.60 0.46 2.00
C PRO A 144 -6.75 0.99 0.58
N LEU A 145 -6.00 2.03 0.23
CA LEU A 145 -6.04 2.66 -1.09
C LEU A 145 -4.73 2.42 -1.85
N ILE A 146 -4.86 2.03 -3.11
CA ILE A 146 -3.75 1.85 -4.05
C ILE A 146 -4.04 2.69 -5.30
N TYR A 147 -3.04 3.40 -5.79
CA TYR A 147 -3.11 4.09 -7.08
C TYR A 147 -1.83 3.84 -7.87
N LEU A 148 -1.83 4.22 -9.15
CA LEU A 148 -0.67 4.06 -10.01
C LEU A 148 -0.06 5.43 -10.26
N ASN A 149 1.24 5.55 -10.05
CA ASN A 149 2.01 6.73 -10.47
C ASN A 149 2.99 6.30 -11.55
N ARG A 150 2.70 6.70 -12.80
CA ARG A 150 3.39 6.17 -14.00
C ARG A 150 3.31 4.65 -14.02
N SER A 151 4.41 3.92 -13.87
CA SER A 151 4.43 2.44 -13.86
C SER A 151 4.62 1.84 -12.45
N VAL A 152 4.40 2.63 -11.40
CA VAL A 152 4.65 2.23 -10.01
C VAL A 152 3.37 2.30 -9.19
N LEU A 153 2.96 1.17 -8.63
CA LEU A 153 1.89 1.13 -7.64
C LEU A 153 2.33 1.84 -6.35
N VAL A 154 1.42 2.63 -5.79
CA VAL A 154 1.60 3.38 -4.55
C VAL A 154 0.48 2.97 -3.59
N PHE A 155 0.88 2.45 -2.45
CA PHE A 155 0.01 2.18 -1.31
C PHE A 155 -0.09 3.45 -0.47
N GLU A 156 -1.31 3.93 -0.22
CA GLU A 156 -1.50 5.11 0.62
C GLU A 156 -1.32 4.79 2.10
N GLU A 157 -0.97 5.82 2.86
CA GLU A 157 -0.90 5.73 4.31
C GLU A 157 -2.29 5.53 4.92
N ILE A 158 -2.34 4.95 6.11
CA ILE A 158 -3.58 4.70 6.84
C ILE A 158 -4.32 6.03 7.05
N SER A 159 -5.61 6.02 6.76
CA SER A 159 -6.43 7.22 6.88
C SER A 159 -6.56 7.70 8.32
N ARG A 160 -6.73 9.02 8.49
CA ARG A 160 -6.96 9.61 9.82
C ARG A 160 -8.22 9.05 10.49
N ALA A 161 -9.26 8.75 9.70
CA ALA A 161 -10.48 8.12 10.18
C ALA A 161 -10.21 6.74 10.79
N THR A 162 -9.42 5.90 10.09
CA THR A 162 -9.02 4.59 10.60
C THR A 162 -8.25 4.71 11.91
N LEU A 163 -7.26 5.62 11.97
CA LEU A 163 -6.47 5.84 13.19
C LEU A 163 -7.31 6.37 14.36
N ALA A 164 -8.35 7.16 14.09
CA ALA A 164 -9.23 7.70 15.12
C ALA A 164 -10.06 6.60 15.79
N ILE A 165 -10.67 5.70 15.01
CA ILE A 165 -11.46 4.58 15.53
C ILE A 165 -10.59 3.63 16.34
N VAL A 166 -9.41 3.30 15.81
CA VAL A 166 -8.45 2.44 16.50
C VAL A 166 -8.06 3.01 17.85
N ARG A 167 -7.75 4.31 17.93
CA ARG A 167 -7.43 4.97 19.21
C ARG A 167 -8.61 4.95 20.19
N GLN A 168 -9.84 5.02 19.69
CA GLN A 168 -11.03 4.93 20.54
C GLN A 168 -11.22 3.51 21.07
N GLU A 169 -11.06 2.50 20.22
CA GLU A 169 -11.12 1.08 20.61
C GLU A 169 -9.99 0.70 21.58
N GLU A 170 -8.78 1.18 21.35
CA GLU A 170 -7.64 1.02 22.26
C GLU A 170 -7.95 1.64 23.61
N LYS A 171 -8.44 2.89 23.67
CA LYS A 171 -8.82 3.54 24.93
C LYS A 171 -9.93 2.79 25.66
N ALA A 172 -10.95 2.33 24.93
CA ALA A 172 -12.04 1.55 25.50
C ALA A 172 -11.56 0.20 26.06
N SER A 173 -10.60 -0.43 25.38
CA SER A 173 -9.97 -1.67 25.85
C SER A 173 -9.09 -1.41 27.07
N MET A 174 -8.30 -0.33 27.05
CA MET A 174 -7.47 0.08 28.19
C MET A 174 -8.29 0.42 29.44
N ALA A 175 -9.50 0.97 29.25
CA ALA A 175 -10.41 1.26 30.35
C ALA A 175 -11.03 0.00 31.00
N LYS A 176 -10.99 -1.15 30.33
CA LYS A 176 -11.51 -2.43 30.81
C LYS A 176 -10.47 -3.29 31.52
N LEU A 177 -9.20 -2.90 31.47
CA LEU A 177 -8.10 -3.66 32.06
C LEU A 177 -8.13 -3.58 33.59
N ASP A 178 -7.78 -4.69 34.22
CA ASP A 178 -7.52 -4.71 35.66
C ASP A 178 -6.25 -3.90 35.99
N VAL A 179 -6.12 -3.44 37.23
CA VAL A 179 -5.00 -2.62 37.72
C VAL A 179 -3.65 -3.30 37.48
N ASN A 180 -3.60 -4.62 37.67
CA ASN A 180 -2.39 -5.41 37.42
C ASN A 180 -2.04 -5.53 35.94
N GLU A 181 -3.04 -5.63 35.06
CA GLU A 181 -2.84 -5.68 33.61
C GLU A 181 -2.37 -4.33 33.07
N LYS A 182 -2.99 -3.24 33.57
CA LYS A 182 -2.59 -1.87 33.24
C LYS A 182 -1.14 -1.59 33.62
N ARG A 183 -0.73 -1.98 34.84
CA ARG A 183 0.65 -1.80 35.32
C ARG A 183 1.67 -2.59 34.50
N LYS A 184 1.34 -3.83 34.09
CA LYS A 184 2.20 -4.64 33.21
C LYS A 184 2.35 -4.01 31.82
N LEU A 185 1.27 -3.45 31.27
CA LEU A 185 1.32 -2.77 29.97
C LEU A 185 2.15 -1.48 30.01
N GLU A 186 2.03 -0.68 31.07
CA GLU A 186 2.86 0.52 31.27
C GLU A 186 4.35 0.15 31.33
N GLN A 187 4.71 -0.92 32.06
CA GLN A 187 6.09 -1.42 32.11
C GLN A 187 6.61 -1.90 30.74
N MET A 188 5.77 -2.52 29.91
CA MET A 188 6.16 -2.94 28.56
C MET A 188 6.35 -1.76 27.60
N GLN A 189 5.49 -0.74 27.68
CA GLN A 189 5.60 0.46 26.83
C GLN A 189 6.84 1.30 27.16
N GLU A 190 7.22 1.37 28.44
CA GLU A 190 8.47 1.99 28.86
C GLU A 190 9.67 1.22 28.30
N GLY A 191 9.66 -0.12 28.34
CA GLY A 191 10.70 -0.97 27.77
C GLY A 191 10.88 -0.82 26.25
N GLU A 192 9.80 -0.81 25.46
CA GLU A 192 9.88 -0.58 24.00
C GLU A 192 10.40 0.83 23.66
N SER A 193 10.06 1.83 24.49
CA SER A 193 10.56 3.21 24.32
C SER A 193 12.06 3.30 24.59
N GLU A 194 12.59 2.50 25.51
CA GLU A 194 14.03 2.40 25.74
C GLU A 194 14.74 1.60 24.66
N GLU A 195 14.21 0.45 24.22
CA GLU A 195 14.80 -0.35 23.14
C GLU A 195 14.85 0.41 21.81
N SER A 196 13.80 1.15 21.46
CA SER A 196 13.78 1.99 20.25
C SER A 196 14.77 3.16 20.33
N ARG A 197 14.94 3.77 21.51
CA ARG A 197 16.00 4.77 21.76
C ARG A 197 17.40 4.16 21.64
N GLU A 198 17.61 2.96 22.17
CA GLU A 198 18.86 2.22 22.05
C GLU A 198 19.17 1.83 20.60
N GLU A 199 18.19 1.35 19.84
CA GLU A 199 18.38 0.97 18.42
C GLU A 199 18.77 2.20 17.59
N HIS A 200 18.12 3.34 17.82
CA HIS A 200 18.49 4.62 17.21
C HIS A 200 19.89 5.12 17.64
N GLN A 201 20.33 4.83 18.87
CA GLN A 201 21.69 5.14 19.32
C GLN A 201 22.75 4.18 18.74
N ARG A 202 22.44 2.88 18.61
CA ARG A 202 23.32 1.87 17.99
C ARG A 202 23.58 2.16 16.51
N LEU A 203 22.60 2.72 15.80
CA LEU A 203 22.75 3.21 14.42
C LEU A 203 23.68 4.44 14.29
N LYS A 204 23.91 5.18 15.38
CA LYS A 204 24.86 6.32 15.45
C LYS A 204 26.28 5.91 15.85
N LYS A 205 26.66 4.64 15.74
CA LYS A 205 28.05 4.23 15.97
C LYS A 205 29.00 5.00 15.03
N LYS A 206 30.06 5.57 15.62
CA LYS A 206 31.03 6.45 14.97
C LYS A 206 31.57 5.80 13.70
N ARG A 207 31.39 6.46 12.56
CA ARG A 207 32.02 6.09 11.28
C ARG A 207 33.53 5.99 11.49
N ALA A 208 34.16 4.91 11.02
CA ALA A 208 35.61 4.80 10.98
C ALA A 208 36.16 6.01 10.19
N LYS A 209 37.05 6.79 10.81
CA LYS A 209 37.57 8.05 10.25
C LYS A 209 38.63 7.87 9.16
N GLY A 210 38.87 6.64 8.70
CA GLY A 210 39.87 6.32 7.69
C GLY A 210 39.24 5.84 6.38
N PRO A 211 39.84 6.15 5.22
CA PRO A 211 39.44 5.50 3.97
C PRO A 211 39.64 3.99 4.09
N ASN A 212 38.76 3.21 3.44
CA ASN A 212 38.84 1.75 3.41
C ASN A 212 40.26 1.32 2.97
N PRO A 213 40.99 0.50 3.75
CA PRO A 213 42.37 0.12 3.46
C PRO A 213 42.54 -0.63 2.12
N LEU A 214 41.46 -1.16 1.53
CA LEU A 214 41.45 -1.73 0.18
C LEU A 214 41.32 -0.69 -0.95
N SER A 215 40.96 0.56 -0.63
CA SER A 215 40.77 1.67 -1.58
C SER A 215 41.97 2.63 -1.65
N VAL A 216 43.00 2.45 -0.82
CA VAL A 216 44.21 3.26 -0.89
C VAL A 216 45.16 2.61 -1.90
N LYS A 217 45.28 3.22 -3.09
CA LYS A 217 46.34 2.84 -4.04
C LYS A 217 47.69 2.94 -3.33
N LYS A 218 48.47 1.86 -3.34
CA LYS A 218 49.83 1.85 -2.76
C LYS A 218 50.64 3.00 -3.37
N SER A 219 51.36 3.74 -2.53
CA SER A 219 52.19 4.86 -2.98
C SER A 219 53.22 4.39 -4.00
N ALA A 220 53.14 4.91 -5.22
CA ALA A 220 54.14 4.63 -6.25
C ALA A 220 55.46 5.32 -5.86
N LYS A 221 56.54 4.53 -5.67
CA LYS A 221 57.89 5.08 -5.54
C LYS A 221 58.28 5.72 -6.89
N LYS A 222 58.29 7.04 -6.97
CA LYS A 222 58.88 7.76 -8.11
C LYS A 222 60.35 7.39 -8.20
N LYS A 223 60.76 6.65 -9.23
CA LYS A 223 62.17 6.49 -9.59
C LYS A 223 62.68 7.86 -10.04
N VAL A 224 63.47 8.52 -9.19
CA VAL A 224 64.22 9.71 -9.58
C VAL A 224 65.23 9.27 -10.64
N ARG A 225 65.01 9.71 -11.88
CA ARG A 225 65.90 9.46 -13.01
C ARG A 225 67.13 10.37 -12.81
N SER A 226 68.28 9.79 -12.46
CA SER A 226 69.52 10.54 -12.32
C SER A 226 69.91 11.18 -13.66
N LYS A 227 70.25 12.48 -13.62
CA LYS A 227 70.73 13.21 -14.79
C LYS A 227 72.11 12.67 -15.18
N LYS A 228 72.24 12.16 -16.41
CA LYS A 228 73.52 11.75 -17.02
C LYS A 228 74.35 13.01 -17.30
N LYS A 229 75.54 13.13 -16.71
CA LYS A 229 76.53 14.16 -17.11
C LYS A 229 77.03 13.82 -18.52
N LYS A 230 76.99 14.81 -19.42
CA LYS A 230 77.72 14.77 -20.70
C LYS A 230 79.18 15.09 -20.41
N ASN A 231 80.07 14.20 -20.81
CA ASN A 231 81.41 14.55 -21.29
C ASN A 231 81.43 14.25 -22.78
#